data_AF-A0A7X1I6S6-F1
#
_entry.id   AF-A0A7X1I6S6-F1
#
_cell.length_a   1.000
_cell.length_b   1.000
_cell.length_c   1.000
_cell.angle_alpha   90.00
_cell.angle_beta   90.00
_cell.angle_gamma   90.00
#
_symmetry.space_group_name_H-M   'P 1'
#
loop_
_entity.id
_entity.type
_entity.pdbx_description
1 polymer ?
#
loop_
_entity_poly.entity_id
_entity_poly.type
_entity_poly.pdbx_seq_one_letter_code
_entity_poly.pdbx_strand_id
1 'polypeptide(L)'
;MNVPSKLTALAARILGKTWAYESTEELAAALDRQVEQLRDETMPEHLAGAASLTSAPAYQPGLIDLRGDIYDAAVYLDALTTSATALGDADLVEALREAGEAAHELVALLAAAAHATIPAPSVPASRIA
;
A
#
# COMPACT_ATOMS: atom_id res chain seq x y z
N MET A 1 -15.06 -17.90 -10.06
CA MET A 1 -13.60 -17.63 -9.98
C MET A 1 -13.23 -17.56 -8.51
N ASN A 2 -12.32 -18.38 -8.04
CA ASN A 2 -11.80 -18.29 -6.67
C ASN A 2 -10.81 -17.14 -6.62
N VAL A 3 -11.17 -16.04 -5.94
CA VAL A 3 -10.26 -14.93 -5.70
C VAL A 3 -9.13 -15.44 -4.80
N PRO A 4 -7.84 -15.34 -5.20
CA PRO A 4 -6.73 -15.71 -4.33
C PRO A 4 -6.81 -14.90 -3.05
N SER A 5 -6.69 -15.55 -1.89
CA SER A 5 -6.62 -14.85 -0.61
C SER A 5 -5.32 -14.04 -0.52
N LYS A 6 -5.30 -12.96 0.25
CA LYS A 6 -4.08 -12.16 0.50
C LYS A 6 -2.89 -13.03 0.95
N LEU A 7 -3.19 -14.08 1.74
CA LEU A 7 -2.22 -15.10 2.14
C LEU A 7 -1.64 -15.92 0.98
N THR A 8 -2.42 -16.21 -0.07
CA THR A 8 -1.91 -16.93 -1.25
C THR A 8 -1.06 -16.03 -2.14
N ALA A 9 -1.40 -14.74 -2.27
CA ALA A 9 -0.58 -13.77 -2.98
C ALA A 9 0.75 -13.49 -2.26
N LEU A 10 0.71 -13.33 -0.93
CA LEU A 10 1.91 -13.20 -0.09
C LEU A 10 2.76 -14.47 -0.15
N ALA A 11 2.16 -15.66 -0.06
CA ALA A 11 2.89 -16.93 -0.20
C ALA A 11 3.53 -17.06 -1.59
N ALA A 12 2.87 -16.62 -2.67
CA ALA A 12 3.44 -16.62 -4.01
C ALA A 12 4.65 -15.68 -4.15
N ARG A 13 4.60 -14.49 -3.52
CA ARG A 13 5.73 -13.55 -3.43
C ARG A 13 6.90 -14.13 -2.61
N ILE A 14 6.60 -14.74 -1.46
CA ILE A 14 7.60 -15.36 -0.56
C ILE A 14 8.26 -16.58 -1.20
N LEU A 15 7.51 -17.39 -1.96
CA LEU A 15 8.03 -18.60 -2.62
C LEU A 15 8.93 -18.31 -3.83
N GLY A 16 9.21 -17.04 -4.15
CA GLY A 16 10.18 -16.67 -5.19
C GLY A 16 9.81 -17.19 -6.58
N LYS A 17 8.54 -17.53 -6.83
CA LYS A 17 8.04 -17.98 -8.13
C LYS A 17 7.81 -16.81 -9.09
N THR A 18 8.61 -15.76 -8.96
CA THR A 18 8.59 -14.60 -9.85
C THR A 18 9.94 -14.46 -10.50
N TRP A 19 9.89 -14.22 -11.80
CA TRP A 19 11.01 -14.11 -12.72
C TRP A 19 12.03 -13.10 -12.18
N ALA A 20 13.28 -13.54 -11.99
CA ALA A 20 14.40 -12.62 -11.83
C ALA A 20 14.73 -12.05 -13.22
N TYR A 21 14.90 -10.74 -13.30
CA TYR A 21 15.34 -10.07 -14.53
C TYR A 21 16.86 -10.02 -14.55
N GLU A 22 17.45 -10.33 -15.71
CA GLU A 22 18.91 -10.39 -15.84
C GLU A 22 19.53 -9.05 -16.28
N SER A 23 18.69 -8.08 -16.63
CA SER A 23 19.10 -6.73 -17.02
C SER A 23 18.21 -5.64 -16.42
N THR A 24 18.78 -4.44 -16.32
CA THR A 24 18.07 -3.22 -15.89
C THR A 24 16.92 -2.85 -16.82
N GLU A 25 17.10 -3.06 -18.13
CA GLU A 25 16.12 -2.75 -19.17
C GLU A 25 14.90 -3.67 -19.09
N GLU A 26 15.12 -4.97 -18.89
CA GLU A 26 14.03 -5.93 -18.69
C GLU A 26 13.25 -5.65 -17.41
N LEU A 27 13.94 -5.32 -16.32
CA LEU A 27 13.29 -4.94 -15.06
C LEU A 27 12.47 -3.67 -15.23
N ALA A 28 13.02 -2.62 -15.86
CA ALA A 28 12.32 -1.36 -16.10
C ALA A 28 11.05 -1.59 -16.94
N ALA A 29 11.17 -2.32 -18.06
CA ALA A 29 10.03 -2.61 -18.92
C ALA A 29 8.94 -3.44 -18.21
N ALA A 30 9.32 -4.31 -17.28
CA ALA A 30 8.36 -5.05 -16.47
C ALA A 30 7.63 -4.17 -15.44
N LEU A 31 8.35 -3.25 -14.78
CA LEU A 31 7.76 -2.29 -13.85
C LEU A 31 6.79 -1.35 -14.57
N ASP A 32 7.16 -0.82 -15.72
CA ASP A 32 6.30 0.06 -16.53
C ASP A 32 5.02 -0.66 -16.95
N ARG A 33 5.16 -1.89 -17.49
CA ARG A 33 4.01 -2.70 -17.89
C ARG A 33 3.08 -3.00 -16.72
N GLN A 34 3.64 -3.26 -15.53
CA GLN A 34 2.83 -3.50 -14.34
C GLN A 34 1.98 -2.28 -13.99
N VAL A 35 2.55 -1.08 -14.03
CA VAL A 35 1.82 0.16 -13.74
C VAL A 35 0.72 0.41 -14.76
N GLU A 36 1.03 0.24 -16.05
CA GLU A 36 0.04 0.38 -17.13
C GLU A 36 -1.11 -0.60 -16.95
N GLN A 37 -0.80 -1.87 -16.68
CA GLN A 37 -1.81 -2.91 -16.48
C GLN A 37 -2.72 -2.61 -15.28
N LEU A 38 -2.15 -2.26 -14.12
CA LEU A 38 -2.93 -1.90 -12.94
C LEU A 38 -3.80 -0.67 -13.18
N ARG A 39 -3.30 0.30 -13.95
CA ARG A 39 -4.04 1.51 -14.30
C ARG A 39 -5.25 1.17 -15.19
N ASP A 40 -5.05 0.38 -16.23
CA ASP A 40 -6.11 0.09 -17.20
C ASP A 40 -7.15 -0.89 -16.64
N GLU A 41 -6.71 -1.89 -15.88
CA GLU A 41 -7.58 -2.94 -15.35
C GLU A 41 -8.27 -2.51 -14.06
N THR A 42 -7.55 -1.88 -13.12
CA THR A 42 -8.05 -1.69 -11.74
C THR A 42 -8.62 -0.29 -11.49
N MET A 43 -8.11 0.75 -12.16
CA MET A 43 -8.57 2.13 -11.93
C MET A 43 -10.08 2.31 -12.17
N PRO A 44 -10.71 1.77 -13.23
CA PRO A 44 -12.14 1.94 -13.44
C PRO A 44 -12.98 1.37 -12.29
N GLU A 45 -12.59 0.21 -11.75
CA GLU A 45 -13.27 -0.42 -10.62
C GLU A 45 -13.10 0.39 -9.33
N HIS A 46 -11.89 0.87 -9.05
CA HIS A 46 -11.64 1.75 -7.90
C HIS A 46 -12.41 3.07 -7.99
N LEU A 47 -12.49 3.67 -9.18
CA LEU A 47 -13.29 4.89 -9.41
C LEU A 47 -14.78 4.63 -9.22
N ALA A 48 -15.31 3.53 -9.75
CA ALA A 48 -16.72 3.17 -9.55
C ALA A 48 -17.05 2.93 -8.07
N GLY A 49 -16.17 2.22 -7.35
CA GLY A 49 -16.30 2.01 -5.91
C GLY A 49 -16.27 3.32 -5.13
N ALA A 50 -15.28 4.19 -5.41
CA ALA A 50 -15.16 5.48 -4.75
C ALA A 50 -16.34 6.43 -5.06
N ALA A 51 -16.85 6.41 -6.29
CA ALA A 51 -18.01 7.22 -6.71
C ALA A 51 -19.31 6.82 -5.99
N SER A 52 -19.40 5.60 -5.47
CA SER A 52 -20.55 5.12 -4.70
C SER A 52 -20.60 5.64 -3.26
N LEU A 53 -19.51 6.25 -2.77
CA LEU A 53 -19.40 6.73 -1.41
C LEU A 53 -20.12 8.08 -1.26
N THR A 54 -21.10 8.15 -0.36
CA THR A 54 -21.98 9.33 -0.23
C THR A 54 -21.67 10.20 0.98
N SER A 55 -20.67 9.85 1.80
CA SER A 55 -20.29 10.60 3.00
C SER A 55 -18.84 10.35 3.39
N ALA A 56 -18.24 11.27 4.16
CA ALA A 56 -16.86 11.13 4.61
C ALA A 56 -16.60 9.83 5.42
N PRO A 57 -17.46 9.38 6.35
CA PRO A 57 -17.26 8.11 7.05
C PRO A 57 -17.26 6.88 6.12
N ALA A 58 -17.90 6.95 4.95
CA ALA A 58 -17.94 5.83 4.01
C ALA A 58 -16.56 5.46 3.43
N TYR A 59 -15.57 6.37 3.51
CA TYR A 59 -14.19 6.10 3.11
C TYR A 59 -13.41 5.25 4.14
N GLN A 60 -13.87 5.18 5.40
CA GLN A 60 -13.12 4.54 6.49
C GLN A 60 -12.77 3.07 6.25
N PRO A 61 -13.70 2.19 5.80
CA PRO A 61 -13.37 0.77 5.64
C PRO A 61 -12.23 0.56 4.64
N GLY A 62 -12.30 1.23 3.48
CA GLY A 62 -11.26 1.14 2.46
C GLY A 62 -9.90 1.70 2.93
N LEU A 63 -9.90 2.80 3.68
CA LEU A 63 -8.67 3.36 4.25
C LEU A 63 -8.04 2.46 5.32
N ILE A 64 -8.85 1.82 6.16
CA ILE A 64 -8.38 0.88 7.20
C ILE A 64 -7.79 -0.37 6.54
N ASP A 65 -8.48 -0.94 5.55
CA ASP A 65 -8.01 -2.12 4.83
C ASP A 65 -6.71 -1.82 4.07
N LEU A 66 -6.67 -0.71 3.33
CA LEU A 66 -5.46 -0.28 2.62
C LEU A 66 -4.30 -0.04 3.58
N ARG A 67 -4.55 0.60 4.73
CA ARG A 67 -3.51 0.81 5.76
C ARG A 67 -2.95 -0.52 6.26
N GLY A 68 -3.80 -1.53 6.46
CA GLY A 68 -3.38 -2.88 6.85
C GLY A 68 -2.48 -3.52 5.79
N ASP A 69 -2.86 -3.40 4.51
CA ASP A 69 -2.10 -3.97 3.39
C ASP A 69 -0.73 -3.29 3.21
N ILE A 70 -0.65 -1.97 3.36
CA ILE A 70 0.63 -1.25 3.29
C ILE A 70 1.51 -1.58 4.51
N TYR A 71 0.93 -1.77 5.69
CA TYR A 71 1.72 -2.19 6.86
C TYR A 71 2.29 -3.60 6.70
N ASP A 72 1.53 -4.54 6.14
CA ASP A 72 2.04 -5.87 5.79
C ASP A 72 3.20 -5.79 4.78
N ALA A 73 3.09 -4.92 3.77
CA ALA A 73 4.18 -4.65 2.82
C ALA A 73 5.42 -4.05 3.50
N ALA A 74 5.24 -3.12 4.44
CA ALA A 74 6.36 -2.54 5.22
C ALA A 74 7.11 -3.62 6.02
N VAL A 75 6.38 -4.50 6.72
CA VAL A 75 6.96 -5.62 7.46
C VAL A 75 7.71 -6.58 6.52
N TYR A 76 7.19 -6.80 5.31
CA TYR A 76 7.88 -7.62 4.31
C TYR A 76 9.19 -6.97 3.83
N LEU A 77 9.21 -5.65 3.63
CA LEU A 77 10.41 -4.89 3.28
C LEU A 77 11.47 -4.94 4.40
N ASP A 78 11.06 -4.88 5.66
CA ASP A 78 11.97 -5.06 6.81
C ASP A 78 12.62 -6.46 6.81
N ALA A 79 11.84 -7.49 6.48
CA ALA A 79 12.33 -8.87 6.39
C ALA A 79 13.32 -9.05 5.22
N LEU A 80 13.06 -8.42 4.08
CA LEU A 80 14.00 -8.41 2.94
C LEU A 80 15.27 -7.66 3.30
N THR A 81 15.16 -6.49 3.95
CA THR A 81 16.31 -5.69 4.42
C THR A 81 17.20 -6.50 5.36
N THR A 82 16.59 -7.21 6.31
CA THR A 82 17.30 -8.10 7.25
C THR A 82 18.07 -9.19 6.49
N SER A 83 17.45 -9.77 5.47
CA SER A 83 18.06 -10.82 4.65
C SER A 83 19.20 -10.28 3.78
N ALA A 84 19.02 -9.13 3.13
CA ALA A 84 20.05 -8.46 2.33
C ALA A 84 21.25 -8.05 3.20
N THR A 85 20.99 -7.60 4.44
CA THR A 85 22.04 -7.28 5.42
C THR A 85 22.88 -8.51 5.74
N ALA A 86 22.23 -9.67 5.96
CA ALA A 86 22.93 -10.92 6.24
C ALA A 86 23.80 -11.40 5.05
N LEU A 87 23.44 -11.02 3.82
CA LEU A 87 24.20 -11.31 2.60
C LEU A 87 25.28 -10.27 2.28
N GLY A 88 25.31 -9.13 2.99
CA GLY A 88 26.27 -8.06 2.78
C GLY A 88 26.00 -7.17 1.56
N ASP A 89 24.77 -7.16 1.05
CA ASP A 89 24.38 -6.34 -0.11
C ASP A 89 23.98 -4.92 0.33
N ALA A 90 24.98 -4.05 0.48
CA ALA A 90 24.80 -2.72 1.07
C ALA A 90 23.87 -1.82 0.23
N ASP A 91 24.00 -1.83 -1.09
CA ASP A 91 23.19 -0.97 -1.97
C ASP A 91 21.72 -1.40 -1.94
N LEU A 92 21.45 -2.71 -1.95
CA LEU A 92 20.10 -3.24 -1.81
C LEU A 92 19.51 -2.94 -0.43
N VAL A 93 20.31 -3.02 0.64
CA VAL A 93 19.86 -2.69 2.00
C VAL A 93 19.37 -1.25 2.09
N GLU A 94 20.12 -0.30 1.54
CA GLU A 94 19.70 1.11 1.58
C GLU A 94 18.43 1.35 0.76
N ALA A 95 18.32 0.76 -0.43
CA ALA A 95 17.11 0.87 -1.25
C ALA A 95 15.87 0.26 -0.56
N LEU A 96 16.03 -0.90 0.10
CA LEU A 96 14.92 -1.54 0.83
C LEU A 96 14.53 -0.77 2.09
N ARG A 97 15.49 -0.15 2.79
CA ARG A 97 15.22 0.73 3.94
C ARG A 97 14.40 1.94 3.53
N GLU A 98 14.82 2.63 2.46
CA GLU A 98 14.08 3.80 1.95
C GLU A 98 12.64 3.42 1.56
N ALA A 99 12.47 2.28 0.89
CA ALA A 99 11.14 1.76 0.55
C ALA A 99 10.30 1.42 1.80
N GLY A 100 10.91 0.81 2.83
CA GLY A 100 10.26 0.48 4.09
C GLY A 100 9.82 1.73 4.85
N GLU A 101 10.69 2.74 4.95
CA GLU A 101 10.39 4.03 5.58
C GLU A 101 9.22 4.73 4.88
N ALA A 102 9.22 4.79 3.54
CA ALA A 102 8.11 5.35 2.77
C ALA A 102 6.79 4.59 3.00
N ALA A 103 6.84 3.26 3.11
CA ALA A 103 5.66 2.45 3.42
C ALA A 103 5.11 2.77 4.83
N HIS A 104 5.98 2.90 5.83
CA HIS A 104 5.58 3.32 7.18
C HIS A 104 5.00 4.73 7.23
N GLU A 105 5.58 5.67 6.48
CA GLU A 105 5.03 7.02 6.35
C GLU A 105 3.63 6.98 5.73
N LEU A 106 3.45 6.21 4.65
CA LEU A 106 2.13 6.05 4.03
C LEU A 106 1.10 5.44 5.00
N VAL A 107 1.49 4.48 5.84
CA VAL A 107 0.61 3.93 6.90
C VAL A 107 0.13 5.01 7.87
N ALA A 108 1.01 5.95 8.24
CA ALA A 108 0.66 7.07 9.10
C ALA A 108 -0.27 8.06 8.38
N LEU A 109 0.01 8.37 7.11
CA LEU A 109 -0.82 9.24 6.28
C LEU A 109 -2.23 8.67 6.07
N LEU A 110 -2.36 7.36 5.84
CA LEU A 110 -3.64 6.68 5.72
C LEU A 110 -4.44 6.71 7.04
N ALA A 111 -3.76 6.59 8.18
CA ALA A 111 -4.41 6.76 9.49
C ALA A 111 -4.93 8.20 9.66
N ALA A 112 -4.14 9.20 9.29
CA ALA A 112 -4.56 10.60 9.32
C ALA A 112 -5.75 10.86 8.40
N ALA A 113 -5.75 10.29 7.19
CA ALA A 113 -6.87 10.36 6.25
C ALA A 113 -8.13 9.72 6.84
N ALA A 114 -8.01 8.55 7.48
CA ALA A 114 -9.13 7.90 8.16
C ALA A 114 -9.67 8.76 9.31
N HIS A 115 -8.81 9.38 10.12
CA HIS A 115 -9.24 10.31 11.17
C HIS A 115 -9.98 11.54 10.62
N ALA A 116 -9.55 12.08 9.47
CA ALA A 116 -10.18 13.24 8.83
C ALA A 116 -11.62 12.98 8.36
N THR A 117 -12.05 11.71 8.29
CA THR A 117 -13.44 11.37 7.95
C THR A 117 -14.43 11.58 9.10
N ILE A 118 -13.94 11.79 10.32
CA ILE A 118 -14.78 12.03 11.51
C ILE A 118 -15.06 13.54 11.60
N PRO A 119 -16.33 13.98 11.55
CA PRO A 119 -16.68 15.38 11.71
C PRO A 119 -16.15 15.94 13.04
N ALA A 120 -15.62 17.16 13.03
CA ALA A 120 -15.28 17.85 14.26
C ALA A 120 -16.53 18.00 15.14
N PRO A 121 -16.41 17.85 16.47
CA PRO A 121 -17.53 18.03 17.37
C PRO A 121 -18.08 19.46 17.22
N SER A 122 -19.38 19.58 16.95
CA SER A 122 -20.08 20.85 16.91
C SER A 122 -20.15 21.43 18.32
N VAL A 123 -19.25 22.36 18.64
CA VAL A 123 -19.34 23.14 19.88
C VAL A 123 -20.58 24.04 19.77
N PRO A 124 -21.57 23.93 20.67
CA PRO A 124 -22.69 24.85 20.68
C PRO A 124 -22.15 26.26 20.93
N ALA A 125 -22.46 27.20 20.03
CA ALA A 125 -22.24 28.61 20.29
C ALA A 125 -23.10 28.99 21.49
N SER A 126 -22.49 29.02 22.68
CA SER A 126 -23.08 29.64 23.85
C SER A 126 -23.39 31.09 23.48
N ARG A 127 -24.68 31.41 23.35
CA ARG A 127 -25.15 32.79 23.26
C ARG A 127 -24.72 33.48 24.55
N ILE A 128 -23.76 34.40 24.44
CA ILE A 128 -23.58 35.44 25.46
C ILE A 128 -24.84 36.32 25.35
N ALA A 129 -25.70 36.21 26.35
CA ALA A 129 -26.87 37.06 26.55
C ALA A 129 -26.46 38.40 27.17
#